data_AF-C6T326-F1
#
_entry.id   AF-C6T326-F1
#
_cell.length_a   1.000
_cell.length_b   1.000
_cell.length_c   1.000
_cell.angle_alpha   90.00
_cell.angle_beta   90.00
_cell.angle_gamma   90.00
#
_symmetry.space_group_name_H-M   'P 1'
#
loop_
_entity.id
_entity.type
_entity.pdbx_description
1 polymer ?
#
loop_
_entity_poly.entity_id
_entity_poly.type
_entity_poly.pdbx_seq_one_letter_code
_entity_poly.pdbx_strand_id
1 'polypeptide(L)'
;MKPETFASLVSALLYEKRFGPYFCQPVIAGLGDEDKPFICTMDCIGAKELAKDFVVSGTASESLYGACEAMFKPDMEPEELFETISQALLSSVDRDCLSGWGGHVYVVTPNEVKERILKGRMD
;
A
#
# COMPACT_ATOMS: atom_id res chain seq x y z
N MET A 1 18.80 -3.04 2.24
CA MET A 1 18.64 -2.24 1.00
C MET A 1 17.69 -1.10 1.34
N LYS A 2 17.98 0.14 0.94
CA LYS A 2 17.08 1.28 1.21
C LYS A 2 15.79 1.15 0.37
N PRO A 3 14.62 1.54 0.87
CA PRO A 3 13.36 1.40 0.14
C PRO A 3 13.36 2.19 -1.18
N GLU A 4 14.04 3.33 -1.25
CA GLU A 4 14.21 4.14 -2.47
C GLU A 4 15.04 3.39 -3.53
N THR A 5 16.07 2.67 -3.09
CA THR A 5 16.91 1.84 -3.97
C THR A 5 16.10 0.65 -4.48
N PHE A 6 15.32 0.00 -3.61
CA PHE A 6 14.44 -1.10 -3.99
C PHE A 6 13.36 -0.64 -4.99
N ALA A 7 12.76 0.53 -4.77
CA ALA A 7 11.81 1.13 -5.71
C ALA A 7 12.46 1.39 -7.08
N SER A 8 13.70 1.86 -7.11
CA SER A 8 14.40 2.07 -8.39
C SER A 8 14.73 0.76 -9.10
N LEU A 9 15.06 -0.31 -8.35
CA LEU A 9 15.26 -1.65 -8.89
C LEU A 9 13.98 -2.21 -9.51
N VAL A 10 12.84 -2.14 -8.80
CA VAL A 10 11.55 -2.64 -9.29
C VAL A 10 11.09 -1.87 -10.53
N SER A 11 11.23 -0.54 -10.52
CA SER A 11 10.91 0.32 -11.66
C SER A 11 11.71 -0.07 -12.92
N ALA A 12 13.02 -0.29 -12.78
CA ALA A 12 13.87 -0.75 -13.89
C ALA A 12 13.47 -2.14 -14.40
N LEU A 13 13.15 -3.08 -13.49
CA LEU A 13 12.71 -4.43 -13.84
C LEU A 13 11.39 -4.43 -14.61
N LEU A 14 10.42 -3.61 -14.21
CA LEU A 14 9.15 -3.47 -14.92
C LEU A 14 9.35 -2.84 -16.30
N TYR A 15 10.17 -1.79 -16.39
CA TYR A 15 10.42 -1.10 -17.65
C TYR A 15 11.20 -1.95 -18.66
N GLU A 16 12.05 -2.88 -18.21
CA GLU A 16 12.71 -3.86 -19.09
C GLU A 16 11.69 -4.64 -19.94
N LYS A 17 10.49 -4.87 -19.41
CA LYS A 17 9.38 -5.55 -20.07
C LYS A 17 8.35 -4.59 -20.68
N ARG A 18 8.77 -3.41 -21.14
CA ARG A 18 7.88 -2.35 -21.66
C ARG A 18 6.82 -2.80 -22.68
N PHE A 19 7.17 -3.72 -23.60
CA PHE A 19 6.27 -4.20 -24.67
C PHE A 19 5.63 -5.57 -24.39
N GLY A 20 5.85 -6.11 -23.19
CA GLY A 20 5.23 -7.34 -22.70
C GLY A 20 5.25 -7.34 -21.17
N PRO A 21 4.53 -6.39 -20.53
CA PRO A 21 4.71 -6.07 -19.12
C PRO A 21 4.24 -7.20 -18.22
N TYR A 22 4.75 -7.21 -16.99
CA TYR A 22 4.09 -7.94 -15.92
C TYR A 22 2.80 -7.20 -15.56
N PHE A 23 1.67 -7.91 -15.53
CA PHE A 23 0.39 -7.34 -15.13
C PHE A 23 0.30 -7.22 -13.61
N CYS A 24 1.15 -6.36 -13.03
CA CYS A 24 1.17 -6.04 -11.62
C CYS A 24 1.36 -4.53 -11.42
N GLN A 25 0.90 -4.04 -10.28
CA GLN A 25 1.06 -2.65 -9.83
C GLN A 25 1.62 -2.70 -8.41
N PRO A 26 2.95 -2.76 -8.25
CA PRO A 26 3.55 -3.00 -6.94
C PRO A 26 3.43 -1.78 -6.03
N VAL A 27 3.20 -2.07 -4.74
CA VAL A 27 3.28 -1.09 -3.65
C VAL A 27 4.48 -1.45 -2.77
N ILE A 28 5.30 -0.46 -2.48
CA ILE A 28 6.49 -0.55 -1.64
C ILE A 28 6.25 0.33 -0.43
N ALA A 29 6.43 -0.21 0.76
CA ALA A 29 6.38 0.51 2.02
C ALA A 29 7.58 0.10 2.88
N GLY A 30 8.16 1.06 3.61
CA GLY A 30 9.26 0.79 4.53
C GLY A 30 9.76 2.06 5.20
N LEU A 31 10.82 1.92 5.98
CA LEU A 31 11.53 3.02 6.61
C LEU A 31 12.87 3.23 5.90
N GLY A 32 13.13 4.46 5.49
CA GLY A 32 14.37 4.90 4.83
C GLY A 32 15.44 5.34 5.82
N ASP A 33 16.26 6.30 5.41
CA ASP A 33 17.27 6.89 6.29
C ASP A 33 16.61 7.65 7.44
N GLU A 34 17.20 7.56 8.65
CA GLU A 34 16.68 8.21 9.87
C GLU A 34 15.23 7.81 10.19
N ASP A 35 14.86 6.55 9.88
CA ASP A 35 13.53 5.99 10.12
C ASP A 35 12.39 6.74 9.43
N LYS A 36 12.69 7.50 8.37
CA LYS A 36 11.67 8.25 7.62
C LYS A 36 10.77 7.30 6.83
N PRO A 37 9.44 7.38 6.98
CA PRO A 37 8.53 6.57 6.18
C PRO A 37 8.71 6.82 4.68
N PHE A 38 8.74 5.74 3.92
CA PHE A 38 8.77 5.76 2.47
C PHE A 38 7.67 4.85 1.94
N ILE A 39 6.83 5.41 1.07
CA ILE A 39 5.84 4.66 0.30
C ILE A 39 5.99 5.01 -1.19
N CYS A 40 5.79 4.01 -2.04
CA CYS A 40 5.82 4.18 -3.48
C CYS A 40 4.91 3.15 -4.14
N THR A 41 4.13 3.57 -5.12
CA THR A 41 3.44 2.66 -6.03
C THR A 41 3.99 2.81 -7.45
N MET A 42 3.75 1.81 -8.30
CA MET A 42 4.12 1.87 -9.70
C MET A 42 3.01 1.32 -10.60
N ASP A 43 2.94 1.84 -11.82
CA ASP A 43 2.20 1.19 -12.89
C ASP A 43 2.93 -0.09 -13.38
N CYS A 44 2.28 -0.84 -14.27
CA CYS A 44 2.81 -2.10 -14.80
C CYS A 44 4.06 -1.96 -15.69
N ILE A 45 4.48 -0.73 -15.99
CA ILE A 45 5.68 -0.44 -16.78
C ILE A 45 6.75 0.30 -15.97
N GLY A 46 6.56 0.46 -14.66
CA GLY A 46 7.57 0.99 -13.74
C GLY A 46 7.55 2.51 -13.56
N ALA A 47 6.50 3.22 -13.96
CA ALA A 47 6.33 4.62 -13.62
C ALA A 47 6.09 4.75 -12.12
N LYS A 48 6.98 5.45 -11.41
CA LYS A 48 6.94 5.60 -9.96
C LYS A 48 6.04 6.75 -9.54
N GLU A 49 5.19 6.51 -8.57
CA GLU A 49 4.47 7.53 -7.82
C GLU A 49 4.98 7.57 -6.38
N LEU A 50 5.40 8.76 -5.95
CA LEU A 50 5.90 9.01 -4.59
C LEU A 50 4.88 9.90 -3.87
N ALA A 51 4.13 9.30 -2.97
CA ALA A 51 3.12 9.98 -2.17
C ALA A 51 3.63 10.19 -0.73
N LYS A 52 3.05 11.16 -0.03
CA LYS A 52 3.38 11.45 1.39
C LYS A 52 2.29 10.99 2.36
N ASP A 53 1.11 10.70 1.82
CA ASP A 53 -0.11 10.38 2.52
C ASP A 53 -0.40 8.89 2.42
N PHE A 54 -0.77 8.41 1.23
CA PHE A 54 -1.07 7.01 0.99
C PHE A 54 -0.87 6.64 -0.49
N VAL A 55 -0.79 5.35 -0.75
CA VAL A 55 -0.82 4.78 -2.10
C VAL A 55 -1.75 3.58 -2.10
N VAL A 56 -2.45 3.35 -3.22
CA VAL A 56 -3.41 2.26 -3.36
C VAL A 56 -3.15 1.50 -4.66
N SER A 57 -3.54 0.22 -4.69
CA SER A 57 -3.39 -0.66 -5.85
C SER A 57 -4.44 -1.78 -5.78
N GLY A 58 -4.74 -2.38 -6.93
CA GLY A 58 -5.72 -3.47 -7.04
C GLY A 58 -7.09 -3.04 -7.56
N THR A 59 -8.02 -4.00 -7.60
CA THR A 59 -9.35 -3.84 -8.19
C THR A 59 -10.26 -2.91 -7.41
N ALA A 60 -10.08 -2.81 -6.09
CA ALA A 60 -10.81 -1.89 -5.21
C ALA A 60 -10.20 -0.48 -5.12
N SER A 61 -9.23 -0.13 -5.98
CA SER A 61 -8.45 1.12 -5.88
C SER A 61 -9.30 2.40 -5.85
N GLU A 62 -10.35 2.51 -6.68
CA GLU A 62 -11.25 3.67 -6.66
C GLU A 62 -11.95 3.84 -5.30
N SER A 63 -12.40 2.73 -4.71
CA SER A 63 -13.02 2.75 -3.38
C SER A 63 -12.00 3.05 -2.29
N LEU A 64 -10.76 2.55 -2.43
CA LEU A 64 -9.67 2.84 -1.50
C LEU A 64 -9.26 4.32 -1.53
N TYR A 65 -9.19 4.95 -2.71
CA TYR A 65 -8.95 6.38 -2.81
C TYR A 65 -9.99 7.17 -2.00
N GLY A 66 -11.28 6.90 -2.19
CA GLY A 66 -12.34 7.59 -1.44
C GLY A 66 -12.26 7.38 0.08
N ALA A 67 -11.93 6.15 0.51
CA ALA A 67 -11.80 5.82 1.92
C ALA A 67 -10.56 6.46 2.57
N CYS A 68 -9.40 6.37 1.92
CA CYS A 68 -8.15 6.94 2.40
C CYS A 68 -8.22 8.47 2.45
N GLU A 69 -8.74 9.14 1.41
CA GLU A 69 -8.93 10.60 1.41
C GLU A 69 -9.81 11.09 2.57
N ALA A 70 -10.84 10.32 2.92
CA ALA A 70 -11.76 10.70 3.99
C ALA A 70 -11.18 10.49 5.40
N MET A 71 -10.31 9.49 5.58
CA MET A 71 -9.89 9.02 6.91
C MET A 71 -8.44 9.37 7.25
N PHE A 72 -7.56 9.49 6.27
CA PHE A 72 -6.14 9.77 6.50
C PHE A 72 -5.92 11.13 7.15
N LYS A 73 -4.97 11.18 8.08
CA LYS A 73 -4.43 12.43 8.62
C LYS A 73 -2.90 12.31 8.72
N PRO A 74 -2.17 13.41 8.53
CA PRO A 74 -0.75 13.43 8.80
C PRO A 74 -0.44 13.07 10.26
N ASP A 75 0.73 12.47 10.47
CA ASP A 75 1.33 12.23 11.80
C ASP A 75 0.46 11.38 12.76
N MET A 76 -0.30 10.43 12.23
CA MET A 76 -1.02 9.42 13.02
C MET A 76 -0.04 8.50 13.78
N GLU A 77 -0.34 8.24 15.04
CA GLU A 77 0.36 7.24 15.85
C GLU A 77 0.10 5.82 15.31
N PRO A 78 0.98 4.83 15.58
CA PRO A 78 0.89 3.49 14.98
C PRO A 78 -0.47 2.80 15.15
N GLU A 79 -1.08 2.89 16.34
CA GLU A 79 -2.40 2.34 16.61
C GLU A 79 -3.53 3.09 15.89
N GLU A 80 -3.45 4.42 15.76
CA GLU A 80 -4.43 5.22 15.00
C GLU A 80 -4.34 4.91 13.50
N LEU A 81 -3.11 4.80 12.98
CA LEU A 81 -2.86 4.41 11.60
C LEU A 81 -3.37 3.00 11.31
N PHE A 82 -3.18 2.06 12.24
CA PHE A 82 -3.72 0.71 12.16
C PHE A 82 -5.25 0.72 12.01
N GLU A 83 -5.96 1.46 12.86
CA GLU A 83 -7.42 1.54 12.77
C GLU A 83 -7.85 2.18 11.45
N THR A 84 -7.17 3.26 11.05
CA THR A 84 -7.46 3.99 9.80
C THR A 84 -7.32 3.09 8.57
N ILE A 85 -6.18 2.40 8.42
CA ILE A 85 -5.96 1.51 7.26
C ILE A 85 -6.88 0.29 7.31
N SER A 86 -7.22 -0.21 8.50
CA SER A 86 -8.13 -1.34 8.66
C SER A 86 -9.55 -0.99 8.21
N GLN A 87 -10.05 0.18 8.61
CA GLN A 87 -11.36 0.66 8.17
C GLN A 87 -11.37 0.99 6.69
N ALA A 88 -10.32 1.62 6.16
CA ALA A 88 -10.18 1.87 4.73
C ALA A 88 -10.23 0.57 3.93
N LEU A 89 -9.41 -0.42 4.30
CA LEU A 89 -9.36 -1.70 3.62
C LEU A 89 -10.72 -2.42 3.65
N LEU A 90 -11.29 -2.64 4.84
CA LEU A 90 -12.54 -3.40 4.98
C LEU A 90 -13.72 -2.73 4.27
N SER A 91 -13.86 -1.40 4.41
CA SER A 91 -14.96 -0.68 3.76
C SER A 91 -14.84 -0.65 2.23
N SER A 92 -13.62 -0.62 1.69
CA SER A 92 -13.39 -0.63 0.25
C SER A 92 -13.53 -2.02 -0.37
N VAL A 93 -13.01 -3.08 0.26
CA VAL A 93 -13.14 -4.44 -0.30
C VAL A 93 -14.58 -4.95 -0.23
N ASP A 94 -15.38 -4.53 0.76
CA ASP A 94 -16.81 -4.85 0.83
C ASP A 94 -17.63 -4.25 -0.34
N ARG A 95 -17.02 -3.40 -1.18
CA ARG A 95 -17.60 -2.81 -2.39
C ARG A 95 -17.05 -3.38 -3.69
N ASP A 96 -16.08 -4.30 -3.63
CA ASP A 96 -15.46 -4.93 -4.78
C ASP A 96 -15.75 -6.43 -4.80
N CYS A 97 -16.24 -6.95 -5.92
CA CYS A 97 -16.55 -8.38 -6.03
C CYS A 97 -15.31 -9.26 -6.27
N LEU A 98 -14.14 -8.65 -6.49
CA LEU A 98 -12.87 -9.35 -6.72
C LEU A 98 -11.92 -9.32 -5.52
N SER A 99 -12.28 -8.59 -4.45
CA SER A 99 -11.48 -8.43 -3.23
C SER A 99 -12.32 -8.76 -2.00
N GLY A 100 -11.68 -9.22 -0.92
CA GLY A 100 -12.37 -9.55 0.33
C GLY A 100 -11.69 -10.67 1.09
N TRP A 101 -12.48 -11.46 1.83
CA TRP A 101 -12.02 -12.61 2.61
C TRP A 101 -11.02 -12.25 3.73
N GLY A 102 -11.26 -11.10 4.37
CA GLY A 102 -10.39 -10.56 5.42
C GLY A 102 -9.27 -9.68 4.87
N GLY A 103 -8.23 -9.49 5.68
CA GLY A 103 -7.08 -8.67 5.29
C GLY A 103 -5.91 -8.83 6.25
N HIS A 104 -4.70 -8.64 5.74
CA HIS A 104 -3.48 -8.60 6.55
C HIS A 104 -2.99 -7.17 6.63
N VAL A 105 -2.78 -6.66 7.84
CA VAL A 105 -2.22 -5.32 8.07
C VAL A 105 -0.87 -5.45 8.74
N TYR A 106 0.15 -4.87 8.11
CA TYR A 106 1.49 -4.75 8.65
C TYR A 106 1.72 -3.31 9.08
N VAL A 107 1.99 -3.10 10.37
CA VAL A 107 2.42 -1.81 10.92
C VAL A 107 3.91 -1.86 11.13
N VAL A 108 4.64 -1.02 10.40
CA VAL A 108 6.11 -0.96 10.42
C VAL A 108 6.54 0.24 11.25
N THR A 109 7.34 -0.01 12.29
CA THR A 109 7.98 1.01 13.13
C THR A 109 9.50 0.75 13.15
N PRO A 110 10.32 1.68 13.68
CA PRO A 110 11.77 1.47 13.76
C PRO A 110 12.17 0.22 14.55
N ASN A 111 11.36 -0.15 15.54
CA ASN A 111 11.68 -1.21 16.49
C ASN A 111 11.06 -2.55 16.13
N GLU A 112 9.89 -2.54 15.46
CA GLU A 112 9.13 -3.76 15.19
C GLU A 112 8.20 -3.65 13.98
N VAL A 113 7.87 -4.81 13.43
CA VAL A 113 6.81 -4.99 12.44
C VAL A 113 5.71 -5.84 13.07
N LYS A 114 4.51 -5.25 13.26
CA LYS A 114 3.34 -5.95 13.78
C LYS A 114 2.43 -6.37 12.65
N GLU A 115 2.12 -7.65 12.58
CA GLU A 115 1.07 -8.18 11.71
C GLU A 115 -0.23 -8.35 12.50
N ARG A 116 -1.34 -7.90 11.93
CA ARG A 116 -2.70 -8.15 12.44
C ARG A 116 -3.58 -8.65 11.31
N ILE A 117 -4.29 -9.74 11.56
CA ILE A 117 -5.24 -10.32 10.61
C ILE A 117 -6.63 -9.77 10.92
N LEU A 118 -7.22 -9.08 9.95
CA LEU A 118 -8.56 -8.51 10.03
C LEU A 118 -9.60 -9.57 9.68
N LYS A 119 -10.64 -9.66 10.51
CA LYS A 119 -11.82 -10.45 10.21
C LYS A 119 -12.78 -9.63 9.34
N GLY A 120 -12.82 -9.92 8.06
CA GLY A 120 -13.77 -9.35 7.10
C GLY A 120 -14.92 -10.30 6.77
N ARG A 121 -15.74 -9.91 5.80
CA ARG A 121 -16.75 -10.80 5.23
C ARG A 121 -16.08 -11.90 4.37
N MET A 122 -16.75 -13.04 4.25
CA MET A 122 -16.26 -14.25 3.55
C MET A 122 -17.21 -14.69 2.43
N ASP A 123 -18.03 -13.77 1.92
CA ASP A 123 -18.94 -13.96 0.79
C ASP A 123 -18.36 -13.42 -0.52
#